data_AF-A0A843VHY0-F1
#
_entry.id   AF-A0A843VHY0-F1
#
_cell.length_a   1.000
_cell.length_b   1.000
_cell.length_c   1.000
_cell.angle_alpha   90.00
_cell.angle_beta   90.00
_cell.angle_gamma   90.00
#
_symmetry.space_group_name_H-M   'P 1'
#
loop_
_entity.id
_entity.type
_entity.pdbx_description
1 polymer ?
#
loop_
_entity_poly.entity_id
_entity_poly.type
_entity_poly.pdbx_seq_one_letter_code
_entity_poly.pdbx_strand_id
1 'polypeptide(L)'
;MGNAQSPPADPRFSVASRAFTKQELDDLRALFVSLVSQSQSNSRSISRPVFQAYFKINGPLCDRLFDLVTRHRNDGMLTFEDLVIAKAVYEKGTRQEIEEFILQLCDVSGDGILGRSDIEAVLTSIRDTVFSPKNAEHGLSPHQDIFNIFINAATFSKKSEESGEDIMSSLDFKEWCNILPSVRKFLGSLLAPPESGRPGHQIPRLQHPDTLSPEILVMRKEYAWHIGGALSQQELEQWKLLYSSAVNGQSFNTFLGNISNVDGPTVLVIKDEEGYVYGGYASQPWERHSDFYGDMKSFLFQLYPKASIFRPTGANANLQWCAVNFSSDSIPNGIGFGGRPNHFGLFLSASFDQGHTFTCITFDSPCLSKTNLIQPDVIECWGIVVEGTQTDKPEMVKGTVLERFKEDRNMLKLVGLANSKVNGVCGVIKESKYTTRHSFQTRIEILVLADLQLGLTRKKDDKAEENGSTPSFDWLVRKACCTFLLHF
;
A
#
# COMPACT_ATOMS: atom_id res chain seq x y z
N MET A 1 9.68 -57.76 26.82
CA MET A 1 10.05 -56.52 26.11
C MET A 1 8.80 -56.03 25.41
N GLY A 2 8.12 -55.02 25.96
CA GLY A 2 6.93 -54.44 25.35
C GLY A 2 7.36 -53.47 24.27
N ASN A 3 7.06 -53.77 23.01
CA ASN A 3 7.11 -52.80 21.93
C ASN A 3 6.05 -51.74 22.22
N ALA A 4 6.46 -50.59 22.77
CA ALA A 4 5.66 -49.39 22.75
C ALA A 4 5.47 -49.01 21.28
N GLN A 5 4.32 -49.38 20.71
CA GLN A 5 3.90 -48.86 19.42
C GLN A 5 3.80 -47.35 19.57
N SER A 6 4.63 -46.62 18.81
CA SER A 6 4.47 -45.19 18.63
C SER A 6 3.02 -44.92 18.22
N PRO A 7 2.35 -43.91 18.80
CA PRO A 7 0.98 -43.58 18.41
C PRO A 7 0.95 -43.36 16.88
N PRO A 8 -0.15 -43.76 16.21
CA PRO A 8 -0.28 -43.57 14.77
C PRO A 8 -0.10 -42.08 14.45
N ALA A 9 0.78 -41.78 13.49
CA ALA A 9 1.06 -40.41 13.08
C ALA A 9 -0.25 -39.72 12.64
N ASP A 10 -0.48 -38.50 13.13
CA ASP A 10 -1.65 -37.71 12.77
C ASP A 10 -1.74 -37.62 11.22
N PRO A 11 -2.84 -38.09 10.60
CA PRO A 11 -3.00 -38.02 9.15
C PRO A 11 -2.84 -36.60 8.61
N ARG A 12 -3.23 -35.59 9.39
CA ARG A 12 -3.09 -34.17 9.02
C ARG A 12 -1.63 -33.75 8.99
N PHE A 13 -0.82 -34.22 9.93
CA PHE A 13 0.62 -33.96 9.94
C PHE A 13 1.30 -34.52 8.69
N SER A 14 0.90 -35.72 8.27
CA SER A 14 1.44 -36.35 7.07
C SER A 14 1.12 -35.58 5.79
N VAL A 15 -0.05 -34.95 5.72
CA VAL A 15 -0.45 -34.08 4.60
C VAL A 15 0.27 -32.73 4.69
N ALA A 16 0.25 -32.08 5.86
CA ALA A 16 0.88 -30.78 6.10
C ALA A 16 2.38 -30.80 5.82
N SER A 17 3.08 -31.87 6.21
CA SER A 17 4.51 -32.04 5.96
C SER A 17 4.87 -32.01 4.47
N ARG A 18 3.94 -32.36 3.57
CA ARG A 18 4.18 -32.34 2.11
C ARG A 18 4.23 -30.93 1.53
N ALA A 19 3.74 -29.92 2.27
CA ALA A 19 3.83 -28.52 1.88
C ALA A 19 5.25 -27.94 2.06
N PHE A 20 6.15 -28.69 2.71
CA PHE A 20 7.50 -28.26 3.02
C PHE A 20 8.53 -29.14 2.32
N THR A 21 9.64 -28.53 1.91
CA THR A 21 10.85 -29.25 1.55
C THR A 21 11.46 -29.93 2.77
N LYS A 22 12.33 -30.92 2.54
CA LYS A 22 13.05 -31.58 3.63
C LYS A 22 13.88 -30.59 4.47
N GLN A 23 14.55 -29.65 3.80
CA GLN A 23 15.35 -28.62 4.49
C GLN A 23 14.46 -27.72 5.37
N GLU A 24 13.32 -27.24 4.86
CA GLU A 24 12.39 -26.45 5.66
C GLU A 24 11.88 -27.21 6.90
N LEU A 25 11.59 -28.51 6.78
CA LEU A 25 11.17 -29.34 7.93
C LEU A 25 12.30 -29.54 8.94
N ASP A 26 13.54 -29.75 8.47
CA ASP A 26 14.71 -29.90 9.32
C ASP A 26 15.01 -28.59 10.07
N ASP A 27 14.90 -27.44 9.40
CA ASP A 27 15.04 -26.11 10.00
C ASP A 27 13.94 -25.81 11.03
N LEU A 28 12.67 -26.15 10.71
CA LEU A 28 11.56 -26.02 11.65
C LEU A 28 11.73 -26.92 12.86
N ARG A 29 12.27 -28.13 12.69
CA ARG A 29 12.57 -29.04 13.78
C ARG A 29 13.70 -28.51 14.66
N ALA A 30 14.75 -27.96 14.07
CA ALA A 30 15.85 -27.33 14.82
C ALA A 30 15.33 -26.14 15.65
N LEU A 31 14.48 -25.28 15.05
CA LEU A 31 13.81 -24.20 15.75
C LEU A 31 12.95 -24.73 16.90
N PHE A 32 12.12 -25.74 16.64
CA PHE A 32 11.24 -26.31 17.66
C PHE A 32 12.03 -26.82 18.87
N VAL A 33 13.10 -27.58 18.64
CA VAL A 33 13.97 -28.10 19.72
C VAL A 33 14.62 -26.95 20.51
N SER A 34 15.03 -25.87 19.83
CA SER A 34 15.58 -24.67 20.47
C SER A 34 14.55 -23.95 21.36
N LEU A 35 13.28 -23.91 20.97
CA LEU A 35 12.22 -23.31 21.78
C LEU A 35 11.78 -24.22 22.93
N VAL A 36 11.77 -25.54 22.73
CA VAL A 36 11.48 -26.49 23.81
C VAL A 36 12.53 -26.42 24.91
N SER A 37 13.81 -26.21 24.59
CA SER A 37 14.87 -26.08 25.60
C SER A 37 14.75 -24.81 26.45
N GLN A 38 14.07 -23.78 25.93
CA GLN A 38 13.72 -22.56 26.67
C GLN A 38 12.45 -22.73 27.52
N SER A 39 11.65 -23.76 27.23
CA SER A 39 10.55 -24.19 28.12
C SER A 39 11.15 -24.96 29.31
N GLN A 40 10.46 -24.97 30.46
CA GLN A 40 10.97 -25.57 31.70
C GLN A 40 11.68 -26.93 31.49
N SER A 41 12.75 -27.17 32.26
CA SER A 41 13.60 -28.36 32.17
C SER A 41 12.75 -29.64 32.23
N ASN A 42 12.68 -30.36 31.09
CA ASN A 42 11.93 -31.61 30.81
C ASN A 42 10.65 -31.49 29.97
N SER A 43 10.30 -30.31 29.44
CA SER A 43 9.19 -30.21 28.49
C SER A 43 9.48 -30.91 27.15
N ARG A 44 8.46 -31.51 26.51
CA ARG A 44 8.49 -32.00 25.11
C ARG A 44 7.77 -31.06 24.13
N SER A 45 7.31 -29.92 24.63
CA SER A 45 6.42 -28.99 23.95
C SER A 45 6.82 -27.54 24.26
N ILE A 46 6.45 -26.64 23.37
CA ILE A 46 6.67 -25.21 23.55
C ILE A 46 5.55 -24.68 24.46
N SER A 47 5.93 -24.04 25.55
CA SER A 47 4.98 -23.36 26.46
C SER A 47 4.54 -22.01 25.88
N ARG A 48 3.34 -21.56 26.24
CA ARG A 48 2.80 -20.26 25.80
C ARG A 48 3.75 -19.07 26.04
N PRO A 49 4.41 -18.91 27.21
CA PRO A 49 5.34 -17.80 27.42
C PRO A 49 6.53 -17.81 26.46
N VAL A 50 7.04 -18.99 26.10
CA VAL A 50 8.15 -19.13 25.13
C VAL A 50 7.67 -18.83 23.72
N PHE A 51 6.47 -19.31 23.35
CA PHE A 51 5.84 -18.96 22.08
C PHE A 51 5.67 -17.44 21.93
N GLN A 52 5.12 -16.79 22.96
CA GLN A 52 4.93 -15.35 23.02
C GLN A 52 6.27 -14.59 22.89
N ALA A 53 7.28 -15.00 23.66
CA ALA A 53 8.61 -14.38 23.63
C ALA A 53 9.30 -14.52 22.26
N TYR A 54 9.19 -15.68 21.62
CA TYR A 54 9.79 -15.90 20.30
C TYR A 54 9.05 -15.10 19.23
N PHE A 55 7.73 -15.21 19.15
CA PHE A 55 6.96 -14.52 18.11
C PHE A 55 6.82 -13.02 18.38
N LYS A 56 7.09 -12.54 19.59
CA LYS A 56 7.01 -11.13 19.99
C LYS A 56 5.62 -10.52 19.77
N ILE A 57 4.58 -11.32 19.91
CA ILE A 57 3.17 -10.88 19.83
C ILE A 57 2.66 -10.85 21.26
N ASN A 58 1.95 -9.80 21.66
CA ASN A 58 1.43 -9.67 23.00
C ASN A 58 -0.10 -9.63 23.02
N GLY A 59 -0.65 -9.82 24.22
CA GLY A 59 -2.07 -9.63 24.48
C GLY A 59 -2.97 -10.72 23.90
N PRO A 60 -4.29 -10.44 23.85
CA PRO A 60 -5.31 -11.43 23.49
C PRO A 60 -5.11 -12.08 22.11
N LEU A 61 -4.53 -11.36 21.15
CA LEU A 61 -4.23 -11.91 19.83
C LEU A 61 -3.20 -13.05 19.90
N CYS A 62 -2.21 -12.95 20.80
CA CYS A 62 -1.23 -14.01 20.98
C CYS A 62 -1.87 -15.26 21.62
N ASP A 63 -2.76 -15.06 22.60
CA ASP A 63 -3.49 -16.16 23.24
C ASP A 63 -4.33 -16.89 22.19
N ARG A 64 -5.08 -16.15 21.39
CA ARG A 64 -5.90 -16.73 20.31
C ARG A 64 -5.06 -17.47 19.27
N LEU A 65 -3.93 -16.89 18.85
CA LEU A 65 -3.01 -17.57 17.93
C LEU A 65 -2.48 -18.87 18.52
N PHE A 66 -2.09 -18.88 19.79
CA PHE A 66 -1.60 -20.08 20.46
C PHE A 66 -2.69 -21.17 20.51
N ASP A 67 -3.93 -20.79 20.82
CA ASP A 67 -5.04 -21.73 20.90
C ASP A 67 -5.39 -22.32 19.52
N LEU A 68 -5.35 -21.52 18.45
CA LEU A 68 -5.53 -22.00 17.07
C LEU A 68 -4.41 -22.95 16.63
N VAL A 69 -3.14 -22.59 16.89
CA VAL A 69 -2.00 -23.43 16.54
C VAL A 69 -2.06 -24.75 17.31
N THR A 70 -2.46 -24.74 18.58
CA THR A 70 -2.64 -25.94 19.41
C THR A 70 -3.96 -26.68 19.17
N ARG A 71 -4.77 -26.23 18.20
CA ARG A 71 -6.05 -26.85 17.81
C ARG A 71 -7.05 -26.94 18.96
N HIS A 72 -7.07 -25.92 19.83
CA HIS A 72 -7.96 -25.79 20.99
C HIS A 72 -7.87 -26.96 21.98
N ARG A 73 -6.72 -27.65 22.07
CA ARG A 73 -6.53 -28.71 23.06
C ARG A 73 -6.53 -28.20 24.51
N ASN A 74 -6.24 -26.92 24.73
CA ASN A 74 -6.21 -26.25 26.03
C ASN A 74 -5.27 -26.92 27.06
N ASP A 75 -4.26 -27.65 26.60
CA ASP A 75 -3.23 -28.28 27.42
C ASP A 75 -2.06 -27.33 27.72
N GLY A 76 -2.04 -26.14 27.10
CA GLY A 76 -0.96 -25.15 27.21
C GLY A 76 0.34 -25.57 26.51
N MET A 77 0.28 -26.59 25.65
CA MET A 77 1.44 -27.26 25.10
C MET A 77 1.38 -27.32 23.57
N LEU A 78 2.34 -26.66 22.92
CA LEU A 78 2.50 -26.71 21.48
C LEU A 78 3.48 -27.84 21.08
N THR A 79 3.01 -28.81 20.31
CA THR A 79 3.84 -29.91 19.78
C THR A 79 4.45 -29.55 18.42
N PHE A 80 5.43 -30.35 17.97
CA PHE A 80 6.01 -30.16 16.64
C PHE A 80 4.98 -30.38 15.53
N GLU A 81 4.08 -31.36 15.70
CA GLU A 81 3.04 -31.66 14.72
C GLU A 81 2.07 -30.49 14.55
N ASP A 82 1.65 -29.89 15.66
CA ASP A 82 0.79 -28.70 15.66
C ASP A 82 1.43 -27.52 14.92
N LEU A 83 2.70 -27.25 15.20
CA LEU A 83 3.43 -26.17 14.56
C LEU A 83 3.51 -26.38 13.05
N VAL A 84 3.83 -27.59 12.60
CA VAL A 84 3.90 -27.93 11.17
C VAL A 84 2.52 -27.83 10.51
N ILE A 85 1.47 -28.34 11.14
CA ILE A 85 0.10 -28.25 10.61
C ILE A 85 -0.33 -26.79 10.48
N ALA A 86 -0.16 -25.99 11.54
CA ALA A 86 -0.57 -24.59 11.54
C ALA A 86 0.21 -23.78 10.49
N LYS A 87 1.54 -23.95 10.40
CA LYS A 87 2.36 -23.25 9.39
C LYS A 87 2.04 -23.71 7.97
N ALA A 88 1.70 -24.99 7.76
CA ALA A 88 1.27 -25.47 6.44
C ALA A 88 0.02 -24.74 5.96
N VAL A 89 -0.98 -24.55 6.84
CA VAL A 89 -2.22 -23.84 6.53
C VAL A 89 -1.96 -22.34 6.37
N TYR A 90 -1.28 -21.73 7.35
CA TYR A 90 -1.15 -20.28 7.46
C TYR A 90 -0.13 -19.65 6.50
N GLU A 91 0.94 -20.37 6.14
CA GLU A 91 2.02 -19.83 5.30
C GLU A 91 2.10 -20.43 3.90
N LYS A 92 1.58 -21.65 3.73
CA LYS A 92 1.67 -22.42 2.48
C LYS A 92 0.29 -22.83 1.93
N GLY A 93 -0.79 -22.52 2.66
CA GLY A 93 -2.15 -22.86 2.27
C GLY A 93 -2.63 -22.07 1.06
N THR A 94 -3.80 -22.46 0.57
CA THR A 94 -4.52 -21.66 -0.42
C THR A 94 -4.93 -20.31 0.18
N ARG A 95 -5.19 -19.33 -0.68
CA ARG A 95 -5.66 -18.00 -0.25
C ARG A 95 -6.88 -18.09 0.66
N GLN A 96 -7.81 -19.00 0.38
CA GLN A 96 -9.03 -19.19 1.17
C GLN A 96 -8.70 -19.76 2.57
N GLU A 97 -7.83 -20.76 2.65
CA GLU A 97 -7.42 -21.36 3.93
C GLU A 97 -6.70 -20.34 4.82
N ILE A 98 -5.83 -19.50 4.23
CA ILE A 98 -5.14 -18.43 4.97
C ILE A 98 -6.14 -17.36 5.43
N GLU A 99 -7.05 -16.91 4.56
CA GLU A 99 -8.08 -15.92 4.90
C GLU A 99 -8.99 -16.45 6.03
N GLU A 100 -9.39 -17.72 6.00
CA GLU A 100 -10.20 -18.36 7.04
C GLU A 100 -9.44 -18.49 8.37
N PHE A 101 -8.17 -18.89 8.33
CA PHE A 101 -7.33 -18.93 9.53
C PHE A 101 -7.21 -17.53 10.18
N ILE A 102 -6.99 -16.49 9.36
CA ILE A 102 -6.87 -15.11 9.84
C ILE A 102 -8.21 -14.61 10.42
N LEU A 103 -9.34 -14.96 9.81
CA LEU A 103 -10.67 -14.64 10.35
C LEU A 103 -10.87 -15.26 11.73
N GLN A 104 -10.58 -16.55 11.90
CA GLN A 104 -10.67 -17.24 13.18
C GLN A 104 -9.70 -16.68 14.23
N LEU A 105 -8.54 -16.18 13.79
CA LEU A 105 -7.55 -15.51 14.63
C LEU A 105 -8.05 -14.14 15.11
N CYS A 106 -8.79 -13.41 14.28
CA CYS A 106 -9.33 -12.11 14.65
C CYS A 106 -10.52 -12.22 15.61
N ASP A 107 -11.25 -13.34 15.63
CA ASP A 107 -12.18 -13.70 16.71
C ASP A 107 -11.37 -14.04 17.96
N VAL A 108 -10.99 -13.00 18.70
CA VAL A 108 -10.13 -13.09 19.87
C VAL A 108 -10.88 -13.66 21.07
N SER A 109 -12.18 -13.35 21.19
CA SER A 109 -13.04 -13.91 22.24
C SER A 109 -13.23 -15.42 22.09
N GLY A 110 -13.22 -15.93 20.86
CA GLY A 110 -13.41 -17.33 20.52
C GLY A 110 -14.87 -17.78 20.54
N ASP A 111 -15.82 -16.85 20.48
CA ASP A 111 -17.25 -17.12 20.46
C ASP A 111 -17.82 -17.41 19.06
N GLY A 112 -16.96 -17.36 18.02
CA GLY A 112 -17.36 -17.55 16.63
C GLY A 112 -17.97 -16.31 15.99
N ILE A 113 -17.94 -15.17 16.68
CA ILE A 113 -18.44 -13.88 16.23
C ILE A 113 -17.25 -12.92 16.08
N LEU A 114 -17.21 -12.17 14.97
CA LEU A 114 -16.22 -11.12 14.80
C LEU A 114 -16.85 -9.77 15.10
N GLY A 115 -16.84 -9.38 16.38
CA GLY A 115 -17.44 -8.14 16.87
C GLY A 115 -16.48 -6.97 16.91
N ARG A 116 -16.98 -5.79 17.29
CA ARG A 116 -16.16 -4.57 17.44
C ARG A 116 -15.09 -4.74 18.52
N SER A 117 -15.42 -5.39 19.63
CA SER A 117 -14.49 -5.67 20.73
C SER A 117 -13.30 -6.52 20.29
N ASP A 118 -13.53 -7.49 19.39
CA ASP A 118 -12.46 -8.33 18.85
C ASP A 118 -11.51 -7.51 18.00
N ILE A 119 -12.03 -6.69 17.08
CA ILE A 119 -11.20 -5.82 16.25
C ILE A 119 -10.43 -4.81 17.12
N GLU A 120 -11.03 -4.27 18.18
CA GLU A 120 -10.35 -3.42 19.16
C GLU A 120 -9.21 -4.14 19.88
N ALA A 121 -9.41 -5.41 20.27
CA ALA A 121 -8.36 -6.24 20.89
C ALA A 121 -7.23 -6.59 19.92
N VAL A 122 -7.56 -6.88 18.65
CA VAL A 122 -6.60 -7.11 17.57
C VAL A 122 -5.73 -5.87 17.37
N LEU A 123 -6.35 -4.69 17.19
CA LEU A 123 -5.62 -3.45 16.97
C LEU A 123 -4.79 -3.02 18.19
N THR A 124 -5.29 -3.27 19.39
CA THR A 124 -4.52 -3.07 20.63
C THR A 124 -3.26 -3.94 20.62
N SER A 125 -3.38 -5.21 20.23
CA SER A 125 -2.25 -6.13 20.11
C SER A 125 -1.25 -5.68 19.03
N ILE A 126 -1.73 -5.15 17.90
CA ILE A 126 -0.89 -4.54 16.85
C ILE A 126 -0.12 -3.35 17.41
N ARG A 127 -0.81 -2.41 18.05
CA ARG A 127 -0.19 -1.23 18.65
C ARG A 127 0.91 -1.64 19.62
N ASP A 128 0.61 -2.57 20.51
CA ASP A 128 1.52 -2.99 21.56
C ASP A 128 2.72 -3.80 21.01
N THR A 129 2.56 -4.43 19.84
CA THR A 129 3.63 -5.19 19.17
C THR A 129 4.51 -4.31 18.28
N VAL A 130 3.91 -3.39 17.53
CA VAL A 130 4.58 -2.61 16.47
C VAL A 130 5.09 -1.26 16.99
N PHE A 131 4.36 -0.62 17.92
CA PHE A 131 4.62 0.75 18.35
C PHE A 131 5.15 0.87 19.78
N SER A 132 5.10 -0.20 20.59
CA SER A 132 5.63 -0.15 21.95
C SER A 132 7.14 0.12 21.96
N PRO A 133 7.60 1.15 22.69
CA PRO A 133 9.02 1.30 22.96
C PRO A 133 9.47 0.13 23.85
N LYS A 134 10.69 -0.37 23.64
CA LYS A 134 11.25 -1.47 24.44
C LYS A 134 11.37 -1.18 25.95
N ASN A 135 11.01 0.02 26.43
CA ASN A 135 10.93 0.41 27.84
C ASN A 135 10.06 1.69 27.98
N ALA A 136 8.73 1.62 28.09
CA ALA A 136 7.96 2.76 28.60
C ALA A 136 6.92 2.33 29.63
N GLU A 137 6.95 3.03 30.75
CA GLU A 137 6.01 2.94 31.85
C GLU A 137 4.58 3.26 31.40
N HIS A 138 3.62 2.68 32.12
CA HIS A 138 2.19 2.82 31.93
C HIS A 138 1.73 4.29 32.04
N GLY A 139 1.69 4.99 30.91
CA GLY A 139 0.90 6.20 30.71
C GLY A 139 -0.15 5.95 29.63
N LEU A 140 -1.37 6.46 29.83
CA LEU A 140 -2.37 6.55 28.76
C LEU A 140 -1.77 7.37 27.63
N SER A 141 -1.41 6.66 26.57
CA SER A 141 -0.65 7.21 25.47
C SER A 141 -1.58 8.01 24.55
N PRO A 142 -1.17 9.20 24.06
CA PRO A 142 -1.92 9.96 23.05
C PRO A 142 -2.10 9.19 21.72
N HIS A 143 -1.49 8.00 21.59
CA HIS A 143 -1.71 7.05 20.50
C HIS A 143 -3.02 6.24 20.64
N GLN A 144 -3.74 6.29 21.77
CA GLN A 144 -4.99 5.54 21.91
C GLN A 144 -6.09 6.10 21.01
N ASP A 145 -6.14 7.41 20.83
CA ASP A 145 -7.12 8.08 19.96
C ASP A 145 -6.83 7.83 18.47
N ILE A 146 -5.55 7.74 18.08
CA ILE A 146 -5.18 7.62 16.67
C ILE A 146 -5.55 6.25 16.09
N PHE A 147 -5.54 5.17 16.89
CA PHE A 147 -5.91 3.84 16.39
C PHE A 147 -7.40 3.68 16.11
N ASN A 148 -8.24 4.58 16.63
CA ASN A 148 -9.67 4.60 16.32
C ASN A 148 -9.94 4.79 14.82
N ILE A 149 -9.02 5.41 14.06
CA ILE A 149 -9.17 5.56 12.60
C ILE A 149 -9.25 4.20 11.88
N PHE A 150 -8.59 3.17 12.41
CA PHE A 150 -8.57 1.83 11.83
C PHE A 150 -9.81 1.04 12.23
N ILE A 151 -10.32 1.25 13.45
CA ILE A 151 -11.63 0.73 13.88
C ILE A 151 -12.75 1.38 13.07
N ASN A 152 -12.71 2.68 12.87
CA ASN A 152 -13.71 3.42 12.10
C ASN A 152 -13.73 3.03 10.61
N ALA A 153 -12.68 2.37 10.13
CA ALA A 153 -12.64 1.81 8.78
C ALA A 153 -13.34 0.44 8.67
N ALA A 154 -13.64 -0.22 9.80
CA ALA A 154 -14.32 -1.51 9.82
C ALA A 154 -15.83 -1.36 9.61
N THR A 155 -16.41 -2.28 8.84
CA THR A 155 -17.85 -2.39 8.60
C THR A 155 -18.38 -3.64 9.31
N PHE A 156 -19.52 -3.50 9.99
CA PHE A 156 -20.20 -4.60 10.69
C PHE A 156 -21.61 -4.73 10.09
N SER A 157 -21.70 -5.35 8.90
CA SER A 157 -22.93 -5.32 8.09
C SER A 157 -23.96 -6.39 8.46
N LYS A 158 -23.54 -7.45 9.16
CA LYS A 158 -24.40 -8.59 9.53
C LYS A 158 -24.86 -8.43 10.98
N LYS A 159 -26.04 -8.97 11.31
CA LYS A 159 -26.48 -9.11 12.70
C LYS A 159 -26.26 -10.52 13.23
N SER A 160 -25.80 -10.63 14.47
CA SER A 160 -25.76 -11.89 15.21
C SER A 160 -27.18 -12.38 15.46
N GLU A 161 -27.44 -13.67 15.18
CA GLU A 161 -28.74 -14.28 15.45
C GLU A 161 -29.00 -14.47 16.95
N GLU A 162 -27.93 -14.58 17.75
CA GLU A 162 -28.01 -14.86 19.18
C GLU A 162 -28.05 -13.57 20.03
N SER A 163 -27.13 -12.62 19.77
CA SER A 163 -27.01 -11.38 20.55
C SER A 163 -27.70 -10.18 19.92
N GLY A 164 -28.00 -10.22 18.61
CA GLY A 164 -28.52 -9.08 17.85
C GLY A 164 -27.50 -7.98 17.57
N GLU A 165 -26.23 -8.17 17.98
CA GLU A 165 -25.14 -7.24 17.77
C GLU A 165 -24.71 -7.19 16.30
N ASP A 166 -24.16 -6.04 15.89
CA ASP A 166 -23.59 -5.88 14.55
C ASP A 166 -22.22 -6.55 14.49
N ILE A 167 -22.05 -7.47 13.55
CA ILE A 167 -20.89 -8.34 13.40
C ILE A 167 -20.30 -8.19 12.00
N MET A 168 -18.99 -8.42 11.91
CA MET A 168 -18.24 -8.34 10.67
C MET A 168 -18.45 -9.63 9.86
N SER A 169 -18.93 -9.51 8.63
CA SER A 169 -18.97 -10.64 7.70
C SER A 169 -17.58 -10.94 7.12
N SER A 170 -17.41 -12.11 6.50
CA SER A 170 -16.16 -12.44 5.79
C SER A 170 -15.88 -11.49 4.62
N LEU A 171 -16.92 -10.94 3.99
CA LEU A 171 -16.79 -9.92 2.96
C LEU A 171 -16.30 -8.59 3.56
N ASP A 172 -16.93 -8.14 4.65
CA ASP A 172 -16.53 -6.91 5.35
C ASP A 172 -15.06 -7.00 5.80
N PHE A 173 -14.64 -8.14 6.37
CA PHE A 173 -13.27 -8.36 6.80
C PHE A 173 -12.28 -8.27 5.63
N LYS A 174 -12.64 -8.85 4.48
CA LYS A 174 -11.82 -8.80 3.27
C LYS A 174 -11.68 -7.36 2.76
N GLU A 175 -12.77 -6.59 2.75
CA GLU A 175 -12.76 -5.17 2.38
C GLU A 175 -11.89 -4.36 3.34
N TRP A 176 -12.03 -4.58 4.65
CA TRP A 176 -11.21 -3.94 5.68
C TRP A 176 -9.71 -4.23 5.49
N CYS A 177 -9.34 -5.49 5.25
CA CYS A 177 -7.96 -5.87 4.94
C CYS A 177 -7.42 -5.27 3.64
N ASN A 178 -8.28 -5.02 2.64
CA ASN A 178 -7.87 -4.41 1.37
C ASN A 178 -7.51 -2.94 1.55
N ILE A 179 -8.33 -2.20 2.32
CA ILE A 179 -8.12 -0.77 2.58
C ILE A 179 -7.05 -0.53 3.68
N LEU A 180 -6.78 -1.52 4.54
CA LEU A 180 -5.73 -1.51 5.57
C LEU A 180 -4.64 -2.57 5.29
N PRO A 181 -3.78 -2.37 4.27
CA PRO A 181 -2.80 -3.36 3.89
C PRO A 181 -1.72 -3.61 4.95
N SER A 182 -1.45 -2.64 5.84
CA SER A 182 -0.53 -2.81 6.97
C SER A 182 -1.06 -3.84 7.98
N VAL A 183 -2.34 -3.73 8.33
CA VAL A 183 -3.05 -4.69 9.20
C VAL A 183 -3.08 -6.07 8.56
N ARG A 184 -3.45 -6.17 7.28
CA ARG A 184 -3.43 -7.43 6.54
C ARG A 184 -2.04 -8.08 6.55
N LYS A 185 -0.98 -7.31 6.27
CA LYS A 185 0.41 -7.80 6.27
C LYS A 185 0.85 -8.27 7.66
N PHE A 186 0.47 -7.54 8.71
CA PHE A 186 0.75 -7.92 10.09
C PHE A 186 0.06 -9.25 10.44
N LEU A 187 -1.25 -9.32 10.24
CA LEU A 187 -2.07 -10.50 10.55
C LEU A 187 -1.72 -11.73 9.71
N GLY A 188 -1.11 -11.55 8.53
CA GLY A 188 -0.66 -12.64 7.65
C GLY A 188 0.80 -13.07 7.86
N SER A 189 1.52 -12.50 8.83
CA SER A 189 2.95 -12.81 9.05
C SER A 189 3.31 -13.17 10.50
N LEU A 190 2.33 -13.44 11.35
CA LEU A 190 2.53 -13.66 12.78
C LEU A 190 3.38 -14.90 13.10
N LEU A 191 3.22 -15.98 12.32
CA LEU A 191 4.02 -17.21 12.48
C LEU A 191 5.35 -17.18 11.73
N ALA A 192 5.66 -16.10 11.02
CA ALA A 192 6.97 -15.94 10.39
C ALA A 192 8.06 -15.69 11.46
N PRO A 193 9.32 -16.08 11.22
CA PRO A 193 10.43 -15.74 12.10
C PRO A 193 10.57 -14.22 12.32
N PRO A 194 10.95 -13.73 13.51
CA PRO A 194 11.09 -12.27 13.75
C PRO A 194 12.20 -11.61 12.94
N GLU A 195 13.24 -12.36 12.59
CA GLU A 195 14.48 -11.86 11.99
C GLU A 195 14.38 -11.61 10.49
N SER A 196 13.29 -12.05 9.83
CA SER A 196 13.13 -11.97 8.38
C SER A 196 12.56 -10.64 7.86
N GLY A 197 12.47 -9.59 8.69
CA GLY A 197 11.84 -8.33 8.29
C GLY A 197 10.34 -8.52 8.04
N ARG A 198 9.61 -8.99 9.06
CA ARG A 198 8.20 -9.38 8.93
C ARG A 198 7.34 -8.27 8.30
N PRO A 199 6.56 -8.60 7.26
CA PRO A 199 5.59 -7.67 6.69
C PRO A 199 4.68 -7.07 7.77
N GLY A 200 4.37 -5.78 7.65
CA GLY A 200 3.47 -5.10 8.60
C GLY A 200 4.07 -4.81 9.97
N HIS A 201 5.35 -5.07 10.21
CA HIS A 201 6.03 -4.69 11.47
C HIS A 201 6.95 -3.47 11.32
N GLN A 202 7.41 -3.16 10.11
CA GLN A 202 8.32 -2.05 9.87
C GLN A 202 7.57 -0.71 9.83
N ILE A 203 8.08 0.27 10.57
CA ILE A 203 7.65 1.67 10.49
C ILE A 203 8.78 2.44 9.79
N PRO A 204 8.48 3.24 8.75
CA PRO A 204 9.47 4.12 8.14
C PRO A 204 10.12 5.08 9.13
N ARG A 205 11.44 5.25 9.02
CA ARG A 205 12.14 6.29 9.80
C ARG A 205 11.80 7.66 9.21
N LEU A 206 10.96 8.42 9.92
CA LEU A 206 10.63 9.79 9.58
C LEU A 206 11.80 10.71 9.94
N GLN A 207 12.39 11.36 8.94
CA GLN A 207 13.47 12.33 9.09
C GLN A 207 12.95 13.73 8.76
N HIS A 208 13.10 14.65 9.72
CA HIS A 208 12.80 16.07 9.57
C HIS A 208 13.93 16.89 10.21
N PRO A 209 14.05 18.19 9.92
CA PRO A 209 15.05 19.04 10.57
C PRO A 209 14.91 19.02 12.10
N ASP A 210 16.04 18.98 12.83
CA ASP A 210 16.07 18.93 14.30
C ASP A 210 15.43 20.14 14.97
N THR A 211 15.34 21.27 14.25
CA THR A 211 14.70 22.49 14.71
C THR A 211 13.18 22.40 14.77
N LEU A 212 12.59 21.36 14.16
CA LEU A 212 11.15 21.20 14.08
C LEU A 212 10.62 20.31 15.21
N SER A 213 9.64 20.81 15.96
CA SER A 213 8.88 19.96 16.89
C SER A 213 8.03 18.94 16.13
N PRO A 214 8.07 17.64 16.49
CA PRO A 214 7.20 16.63 15.91
C PRO A 214 5.70 16.91 16.04
N GLU A 215 5.30 17.75 17.01
CA GLU A 215 3.89 18.12 17.24
C GLU A 215 3.30 18.98 16.13
N ILE A 216 4.15 19.67 15.34
CA ILE A 216 3.74 20.50 14.21
C ILE A 216 3.46 19.63 12.98
N LEU A 217 3.99 18.40 12.96
CA LEU A 217 3.86 17.50 11.81
C LEU A 217 2.49 16.82 11.78
N VAL A 218 1.91 16.78 10.59
CA VAL A 218 0.72 15.98 10.28
C VAL A 218 1.09 14.51 10.18
N MET A 219 2.21 14.18 9.53
CA MET A 219 2.67 12.80 9.42
C MET A 219 3.06 12.22 10.79
N ARG A 220 2.41 11.12 11.16
CA ARG A 220 2.67 10.34 12.38
C ARG A 220 3.21 8.96 12.02
N LYS A 221 3.80 8.27 13.00
CA LYS A 221 4.30 6.90 12.80
C LYS A 221 3.20 5.92 12.37
N GLU A 222 1.98 6.08 12.88
CA GLU A 222 0.83 5.24 12.55
C GLU A 222 0.36 5.46 11.12
N TYR A 223 0.34 6.72 10.69
CA TYR A 223 0.04 7.09 9.31
C TYR A 223 1.11 6.55 8.35
N ALA A 224 2.38 6.71 8.69
CA ALA A 224 3.49 6.19 7.92
C ALA A 224 3.48 4.65 7.84
N TRP A 225 3.14 3.97 8.94
CA TRP A 225 2.98 2.52 8.96
C TRP A 225 1.81 2.05 8.08
N HIS A 226 0.67 2.75 8.13
CA HIS A 226 -0.49 2.47 7.30
C HIS A 226 -0.19 2.62 5.81
N ILE A 227 0.33 3.79 5.41
CA ILE A 227 0.75 4.07 4.02
C ILE A 227 1.83 3.06 3.60
N GLY A 228 2.80 2.80 4.46
CA GLY A 228 3.87 1.83 4.24
C GLY A 228 3.38 0.39 4.06
N GLY A 229 2.21 0.05 4.61
CA GLY A 229 1.50 -1.19 4.33
C GLY A 229 1.27 -1.41 2.83
N ALA A 230 1.17 -0.37 2.02
CA ALA A 230 1.02 -0.47 0.57
C ALA A 230 2.34 -0.55 -0.23
N LEU A 231 3.48 -0.31 0.41
CA LEU A 231 4.78 -0.19 -0.23
C LEU A 231 5.62 -1.47 -0.11
N SER A 232 6.74 -1.51 -0.85
CA SER A 232 7.77 -2.54 -0.72
C SER A 232 8.65 -2.32 0.50
N GLN A 233 9.36 -3.36 0.96
CA GLN A 233 10.21 -3.28 2.15
C GLN A 233 11.31 -2.21 2.04
N GLN A 234 11.88 -2.04 0.85
CA GLN A 234 12.94 -1.06 0.58
C GLN A 234 12.42 0.38 0.72
N GLU A 235 11.15 0.62 0.38
CA GLU A 235 10.52 1.95 0.52
C GLU A 235 10.13 2.28 1.96
N LEU A 236 10.33 1.36 2.91
CA LEU A 236 10.03 1.54 4.33
C LEU A 236 11.26 1.88 5.17
N GLU A 237 12.42 2.10 4.55
CA GLU A 237 13.65 2.41 5.28
C GLU A 237 13.60 3.81 5.89
N GLN A 238 13.50 4.85 5.06
CA GLN A 238 13.55 6.23 5.51
C GLN A 238 12.69 7.15 4.65
N TRP A 239 11.90 7.99 5.31
CA TRP A 239 11.13 9.07 4.67
C TRP A 239 11.62 10.42 5.16
N LYS A 240 11.96 11.32 4.24
CA LYS A 240 12.50 12.65 4.55
C LYS A 240 11.47 13.73 4.25
N LEU A 241 11.22 14.63 5.20
CA LEU A 241 10.38 15.80 4.97
C LEU A 241 11.06 16.72 3.94
N LEU A 242 10.43 16.89 2.78
CA LEU A 242 10.91 17.77 1.70
C LEU A 242 10.24 19.15 1.77
N TYR A 243 8.98 19.19 2.19
CA TYR A 243 8.22 20.43 2.28
C TYR A 243 7.16 20.34 3.37
N SER A 244 6.97 21.43 4.10
CA SER A 244 5.83 21.65 5.00
C SER A 244 5.36 23.10 4.85
N SER A 245 4.08 23.32 4.56
CA SER A 245 3.52 24.69 4.45
C SER A 245 3.64 25.48 5.76
N ALA A 246 3.63 24.81 6.91
CA ALA A 246 3.80 25.42 8.23
C ALA A 246 5.22 26.01 8.42
N VAL A 247 6.21 25.51 7.67
CA VAL A 247 7.63 25.90 7.80
C VAL A 247 8.09 26.72 6.61
N ASN A 248 7.69 26.30 5.40
CA ASN A 248 8.15 26.86 4.14
C ASN A 248 7.20 27.93 3.58
N GLY A 249 6.05 28.15 4.21
CA GLY A 249 4.97 29.00 3.71
C GLY A 249 4.20 28.34 2.55
N GLN A 250 3.07 28.93 2.16
CA GLN A 250 2.22 28.43 1.07
C GLN A 250 2.72 28.93 -0.29
N SER A 251 3.79 28.33 -0.81
CA SER A 251 4.34 28.67 -2.13
C SER A 251 4.58 27.42 -2.97
N PHE A 252 3.80 27.28 -4.04
CA PHE A 252 3.93 26.17 -4.99
C PHE A 252 5.30 26.11 -5.66
N ASN A 253 5.92 27.27 -5.93
CA ASN A 253 7.29 27.31 -6.45
C ASN A 253 8.31 26.80 -5.43
N THR A 254 8.11 27.09 -4.15
CA THR A 254 8.96 26.57 -3.07
C THR A 254 8.78 25.07 -2.90
N PHE A 255 7.52 24.58 -2.95
CA PHE A 255 7.22 23.15 -2.99
C PHE A 255 7.96 22.46 -4.12
N LEU A 256 7.73 22.87 -5.38
CA LEU A 256 8.39 22.27 -6.55
C LEU A 256 9.92 22.34 -6.44
N GLY A 257 10.45 23.48 -6.00
CA GLY A 257 11.89 23.66 -5.81
C GLY A 257 12.50 22.70 -4.79
N ASN A 258 11.76 22.33 -3.73
CA ASN A 258 12.23 21.37 -2.73
C ASN A 258 12.14 19.92 -3.23
N ILE A 259 11.01 19.55 -3.84
CA ILE A 259 10.78 18.16 -4.26
C ILE A 259 11.60 17.77 -5.49
N SER A 260 11.96 18.71 -6.36
CA SER A 260 12.84 18.46 -7.51
C SER A 260 14.29 18.10 -7.13
N ASN A 261 14.68 18.22 -5.86
CA ASN A 261 16.03 17.85 -5.41
C ASN A 261 16.15 16.37 -5.04
N VAL A 262 15.06 15.61 -5.07
CA VAL A 262 15.04 14.18 -4.75
C VAL A 262 14.53 13.40 -5.95
N ASP A 263 15.37 12.50 -6.44
CA ASP A 263 14.99 11.53 -7.46
C ASP A 263 14.29 10.35 -6.75
N GLY A 264 12.96 10.30 -6.73
CA GLY A 264 12.23 9.18 -6.13
C GLY A 264 10.74 9.44 -5.82
N PRO A 265 10.05 8.42 -5.29
CA PRO A 265 8.64 8.52 -4.90
C PRO A 265 8.43 9.52 -3.76
N THR A 266 7.23 10.09 -3.69
CA THR A 266 6.83 11.02 -2.64
C THR A 266 5.46 10.69 -2.05
N VAL A 267 5.27 11.04 -0.79
CA VAL A 267 3.98 11.00 -0.09
C VAL A 267 3.54 12.43 0.17
N LEU A 268 2.49 12.87 -0.53
CA LEU A 268 1.82 14.13 -0.30
C LEU A 268 0.76 13.94 0.78
N VAL A 269 0.81 14.71 1.86
CA VAL A 269 -0.17 14.70 2.95
C VAL A 269 -0.80 16.08 3.06
N ILE A 270 -2.12 16.11 3.22
CA ILE A 270 -2.92 17.30 3.37
C ILE A 270 -3.77 17.13 4.62
N LYS A 271 -3.70 18.12 5.51
CA LYS A 271 -4.70 18.36 6.54
C LYS A 271 -5.51 19.57 6.11
N ASP A 272 -6.83 19.43 6.01
CA ASP A 272 -7.71 20.56 5.72
C ASP A 272 -8.24 21.26 6.98
N GLU A 273 -8.88 22.41 6.79
CA GLU A 273 -9.46 23.21 7.88
C GLU A 273 -10.59 22.49 8.63
N GLU A 274 -11.22 21.47 8.02
CA GLU A 274 -12.22 20.60 8.67
C GLU A 274 -11.56 19.48 9.49
N GLY A 275 -10.22 19.40 9.50
CA GLY A 275 -9.42 18.45 10.25
C GLY A 275 -9.28 17.08 9.59
N TYR A 276 -9.75 16.89 8.37
CA TYR A 276 -9.54 15.65 7.62
C TYR A 276 -8.07 15.55 7.20
N VAL A 277 -7.54 14.33 7.21
CA VAL A 277 -6.16 14.06 6.79
C VAL A 277 -6.17 13.01 5.69
N TYR A 278 -5.62 13.36 4.54
CA TYR A 278 -5.61 12.50 3.34
C TYR A 278 -4.45 12.90 2.43
N GLY A 279 -4.30 12.20 1.31
CA GLY A 279 -3.22 12.49 0.40
C GLY A 279 -3.06 11.45 -0.69
N GLY A 280 -1.89 11.48 -1.32
CA GLY A 280 -1.52 10.56 -2.38
C GLY A 280 -0.05 10.19 -2.32
N TYR A 281 0.25 8.93 -2.63
CA TYR A 281 1.59 8.47 -2.95
C TYR A 281 1.80 8.62 -4.45
N ALA A 282 2.81 9.39 -4.82
CA ALA A 282 3.29 9.58 -6.19
C ALA A 282 4.53 8.72 -6.39
N SER A 283 4.40 7.67 -7.20
CA SER A 283 5.51 6.76 -7.53
C SER A 283 6.55 7.40 -8.46
N GLN A 284 6.13 8.40 -9.24
CA GLN A 284 6.96 9.11 -10.20
C GLN A 284 7.23 10.55 -9.73
N PRO A 285 8.41 11.12 -10.06
CA PRO A 285 8.71 12.52 -9.76
C PRO A 285 7.65 13.48 -10.30
N TRP A 286 7.48 14.62 -9.63
CA TRP A 286 6.53 15.64 -10.06
C TRP A 286 7.10 16.45 -11.22
N GLU A 287 6.75 16.03 -12.43
CA GLU A 287 7.17 16.66 -13.67
C GLU A 287 6.08 17.56 -14.25
N ARG A 288 6.49 18.61 -14.96
CA ARG A 288 5.57 19.56 -15.59
C ARG A 288 4.98 18.93 -16.85
N HIS A 289 3.70 18.60 -16.81
CA HIS A 289 2.95 18.03 -17.93
C HIS A 289 1.67 18.85 -18.19
N SER A 290 1.21 18.85 -19.44
CA SER A 290 -0.09 19.41 -19.81
C SER A 290 -1.24 18.39 -19.74
N ASP A 291 -0.91 17.14 -19.41
CA ASP A 291 -1.84 16.01 -19.32
C ASP A 291 -1.42 15.08 -18.16
N PHE A 292 -2.25 14.08 -17.85
CA PHE A 292 -1.92 13.08 -16.83
C PHE A 292 -0.75 12.19 -17.23
N TYR A 293 -0.01 11.74 -16.22
CA TYR A 293 1.10 10.79 -16.33
C TYR A 293 1.16 9.90 -15.09
N GLY A 294 2.23 9.13 -14.92
CA GLY A 294 2.45 8.27 -13.75
C GLY A 294 2.27 6.78 -14.06
N ASP A 295 2.27 5.96 -13.02
CA ASP A 295 2.15 4.50 -13.13
C ASP A 295 1.19 3.91 -12.08
N MET A 296 0.90 2.61 -12.23
CA MET A 296 -0.07 1.88 -11.40
C MET A 296 0.38 1.68 -9.94
N LYS A 297 1.56 2.20 -9.54
CA LYS A 297 2.02 2.17 -8.15
C LYS A 297 1.54 3.38 -7.36
N SER A 298 1.15 4.48 -8.02
CA SER A 298 0.53 5.63 -7.33
C SER A 298 -0.79 5.22 -6.68
N PHE A 299 -1.16 5.82 -5.55
CA PHE A 299 -2.44 5.56 -4.88
C PHE A 299 -2.89 6.75 -4.04
N LEU A 300 -4.19 6.82 -3.75
CA LEU A 300 -4.77 7.77 -2.81
C LEU A 300 -4.95 7.13 -1.43
N PHE A 301 -4.98 7.96 -0.39
CA PHE A 301 -5.27 7.49 0.97
C PHE A 301 -6.07 8.52 1.76
N GLN A 302 -6.86 8.02 2.72
CA GLN A 302 -7.43 8.79 3.83
C GLN A 302 -6.80 8.26 5.13
N LEU A 303 -6.42 9.17 6.03
CA LEU A 303 -5.80 8.85 7.32
C LEU A 303 -6.73 9.20 8.49
N TYR A 304 -7.52 10.26 8.35
CA TYR A 304 -8.50 10.69 9.35
C TYR A 304 -9.76 11.23 8.64
N PRO A 305 -10.98 10.88 9.10
CA PRO A 305 -11.33 10.19 10.36
C PRO A 305 -11.28 8.66 10.31
N LYS A 306 -11.13 8.06 9.13
CA LYS A 306 -10.96 6.62 8.95
C LYS A 306 -9.79 6.34 8.00
N ALA A 307 -9.00 5.31 8.32
CA ALA A 307 -7.84 4.95 7.51
C ALA A 307 -8.28 4.13 6.29
N SER A 308 -7.79 4.49 5.09
CA SER A 308 -8.07 3.74 3.86
C SER A 308 -7.00 4.00 2.80
N ILE A 309 -6.70 3.01 1.96
CA ILE A 309 -5.83 3.10 0.78
C ILE A 309 -6.63 2.71 -0.47
N PHE A 310 -6.54 3.53 -1.51
CA PHE A 310 -7.27 3.41 -2.77
C PHE A 310 -6.28 3.26 -3.93
N ARG A 311 -6.13 2.02 -4.41
CA ARG A 311 -5.22 1.68 -5.50
C ARG A 311 -5.86 1.88 -6.87
N PRO A 312 -5.06 2.12 -7.92
CA PRO A 312 -5.60 2.38 -9.23
C PRO A 312 -6.28 1.14 -9.80
N THR A 313 -7.46 1.34 -10.38
CA THR A 313 -8.35 0.27 -10.88
C THR A 313 -7.91 -0.29 -12.23
N GLY A 314 -7.09 0.46 -12.96
CA GLY A 314 -6.72 0.17 -14.35
C GLY A 314 -7.80 0.61 -15.36
N ALA A 315 -8.85 1.29 -14.92
CA ALA A 315 -9.91 1.79 -15.80
C ALA A 315 -9.43 2.90 -16.77
N ASN A 316 -8.36 3.63 -16.40
CA ASN A 316 -7.70 4.65 -17.22
C ASN A 316 -6.25 4.85 -16.75
N ALA A 317 -5.49 5.68 -17.48
CA ALA A 317 -4.09 6.03 -17.16
C ALA A 317 -3.94 7.41 -16.51
N ASN A 318 -5.03 8.01 -16.00
CA ASN A 318 -5.04 9.38 -15.49
C ASN A 318 -4.55 9.45 -14.05
N LEU A 319 -3.28 9.11 -13.79
CA LEU A 319 -2.83 8.74 -12.44
C LEU A 319 -2.30 9.92 -11.62
N GLN A 320 -1.42 10.73 -12.21
CA GLN A 320 -0.74 11.87 -11.59
C GLN A 320 -0.82 13.11 -12.48
N TRP A 321 -0.90 14.28 -11.86
CA TRP A 321 -1.05 15.58 -12.53
C TRP A 321 -0.12 16.60 -11.92
N CYS A 322 0.60 17.35 -12.74
CA CYS A 322 1.38 18.50 -12.30
C CYS A 322 1.51 19.50 -13.45
N ALA A 323 0.72 20.55 -13.39
CA ALA A 323 0.68 21.61 -14.39
C ALA A 323 1.09 22.94 -13.78
N VAL A 324 1.95 23.70 -14.48
CA VAL A 324 2.53 24.94 -13.98
C VAL A 324 2.64 25.95 -15.11
N ASN A 325 2.22 27.20 -14.84
CA ASN A 325 2.27 28.32 -15.79
C ASN A 325 1.52 28.10 -17.11
N PHE A 326 0.49 27.25 -17.11
CA PHE A 326 -0.46 27.17 -18.22
C PHE A 326 -1.49 28.29 -18.11
N SER A 327 -1.80 28.94 -19.23
CA SER A 327 -2.78 30.03 -19.28
C SER A 327 -4.20 29.55 -19.64
N SER A 328 -4.37 28.28 -20.00
CA SER A 328 -5.66 27.71 -20.38
C SER A 328 -6.42 27.22 -19.16
N ASP A 329 -7.68 27.62 -19.00
CA ASP A 329 -8.58 27.11 -17.94
C ASP A 329 -8.83 25.60 -18.05
N SER A 330 -8.58 25.01 -19.23
CA SER A 330 -8.67 23.57 -19.43
C SER A 330 -7.51 22.79 -18.79
N ILE A 331 -6.43 23.46 -18.41
CA ILE A 331 -5.23 22.87 -17.80
C ILE A 331 -5.03 23.54 -16.44
N PRO A 332 -5.70 23.06 -15.39
CA PRO A 332 -5.62 23.69 -14.08
C PRO A 332 -4.21 23.57 -13.49
N ASN A 333 -3.61 24.72 -13.16
CA ASN A 333 -2.29 24.76 -12.55
C ASN A 333 -2.34 24.26 -11.10
N GLY A 334 -1.49 23.30 -10.78
CA GLY A 334 -1.47 22.63 -9.49
C GLY A 334 -0.97 21.20 -9.61
N ILE A 335 -1.17 20.43 -8.55
CA ILE A 335 -0.83 19.00 -8.47
C ILE A 335 -2.07 18.19 -8.14
N GLY A 336 -2.15 16.97 -8.64
CA GLY A 336 -3.29 16.11 -8.36
C GLY A 336 -3.10 14.66 -8.77
N PHE A 337 -4.14 13.88 -8.52
CA PHE A 337 -4.21 12.45 -8.74
C PHE A 337 -5.59 12.08 -9.26
N GLY A 338 -5.64 11.24 -10.29
CA GLY A 338 -6.88 10.55 -10.68
C GLY A 338 -7.89 11.45 -11.38
N GLY A 339 -8.78 10.83 -12.14
CA GLY A 339 -9.98 11.49 -12.66
C GLY A 339 -9.75 12.15 -14.00
N ARG A 340 -10.12 13.43 -14.13
CA ARG A 340 -10.00 14.22 -15.36
C ARG A 340 -9.74 15.69 -15.00
N PRO A 341 -9.30 16.54 -15.96
CA PRO A 341 -9.07 17.95 -15.66
C PRO A 341 -10.31 18.59 -15.05
N ASN A 342 -10.11 19.38 -13.98
CA ASN A 342 -11.15 20.02 -13.16
C ASN A 342 -12.09 19.07 -12.39
N HIS A 343 -11.84 17.76 -12.38
CA HIS A 343 -12.59 16.78 -11.60
C HIS A 343 -11.69 15.61 -11.18
N PHE A 344 -10.76 15.92 -10.28
CA PHE A 344 -9.73 14.99 -9.83
C PHE A 344 -10.17 14.18 -8.60
N GLY A 345 -9.57 13.01 -8.40
CA GLY A 345 -9.70 12.29 -7.13
C GLY A 345 -9.12 13.08 -5.96
N LEU A 346 -8.01 13.78 -6.22
CA LEU A 346 -7.43 14.79 -5.35
C LEU A 346 -6.72 15.84 -6.20
N PHE A 347 -6.94 17.12 -5.94
CA PHE A 347 -6.22 18.23 -6.59
C PHE A 347 -5.98 19.36 -5.61
N LEU A 348 -4.78 19.94 -5.67
CA LEU A 348 -4.40 21.19 -5.01
C LEU A 348 -4.01 22.21 -6.09
N SER A 349 -4.60 23.39 -6.03
CA SER A 349 -4.23 24.49 -6.91
C SER A 349 -2.80 24.96 -6.64
N ALA A 350 -2.18 25.59 -7.64
CA ALA A 350 -0.86 26.22 -7.49
C ALA A 350 -0.83 27.42 -6.51
N SER A 351 -1.99 27.85 -5.99
CA SER A 351 -2.07 28.84 -4.91
C SER A 351 -2.00 28.22 -3.52
N PHE A 352 -2.17 26.89 -3.38
CA PHE A 352 -2.19 26.15 -2.11
C PHE A 352 -3.23 26.58 -1.07
N ASP A 353 -4.16 27.45 -1.45
CA ASP A 353 -5.30 27.89 -0.63
C ASP A 353 -6.60 27.13 -0.97
N GLN A 354 -6.62 26.41 -2.09
CA GLN A 354 -7.80 25.75 -2.62
C GLN A 354 -7.45 24.41 -3.27
N GLY A 355 -8.42 23.50 -3.25
CA GLY A 355 -8.33 22.23 -3.92
C GLY A 355 -9.70 21.58 -4.05
N HIS A 356 -9.68 20.34 -4.53
CA HIS A 356 -10.88 19.51 -4.48
C HIS A 356 -10.54 18.02 -4.43
N THR A 357 -11.51 17.23 -3.99
CA THR A 357 -11.49 15.77 -4.04
C THR A 357 -12.88 15.28 -4.43
N PHE A 358 -12.95 14.47 -5.48
CA PHE A 358 -14.20 13.87 -5.95
C PHE A 358 -14.11 12.35 -5.91
N THR A 359 -15.27 11.69 -5.93
CA THR A 359 -15.33 10.26 -6.24
C THR A 359 -14.68 10.01 -7.60
N CYS A 360 -13.76 9.06 -7.65
CA CYS A 360 -12.88 8.90 -8.80
C CYS A 360 -12.74 7.44 -9.23
N ILE A 361 -13.08 7.15 -10.49
CA ILE A 361 -12.95 5.80 -11.07
C ILE A 361 -11.50 5.33 -11.21
N THR A 362 -10.53 6.24 -11.27
CA THR A 362 -9.12 5.89 -11.44
C THR A 362 -8.63 5.08 -10.25
N PHE A 363 -9.04 5.44 -9.03
CA PHE A 363 -8.63 4.79 -7.78
C PHE A 363 -9.77 4.08 -7.04
N ASP A 364 -11.00 4.15 -7.57
CA ASP A 364 -12.23 3.77 -6.86
C ASP A 364 -12.33 4.45 -5.47
N SER A 365 -11.84 5.68 -5.39
CA SER A 365 -11.81 6.45 -4.15
C SER A 365 -13.10 7.25 -3.99
N PRO A 366 -13.65 7.37 -2.77
CA PRO A 366 -14.67 8.37 -2.46
C PRO A 366 -14.04 9.77 -2.39
N CYS A 367 -14.88 10.78 -2.12
CA CYS A 367 -14.40 12.07 -1.63
C CYS A 367 -13.59 11.87 -0.33
N LEU A 368 -12.38 12.42 -0.29
CA LEU A 368 -11.42 12.21 0.81
C LEU A 368 -11.60 13.18 1.97
N SER A 369 -12.37 14.25 1.77
CA SER A 369 -12.71 15.25 2.79
C SER A 369 -14.20 15.18 3.14
N LYS A 370 -14.65 16.06 4.02
CA LYS A 370 -16.07 16.27 4.35
C LYS A 370 -16.87 16.77 3.15
N THR A 371 -16.26 17.62 2.32
CA THR A 371 -16.85 18.21 1.11
C THR A 371 -15.89 18.11 -0.07
N ASN A 372 -16.42 18.23 -1.30
CA ASN A 372 -15.59 18.11 -2.49
C ASN A 372 -14.63 19.28 -2.70
N LEU A 373 -14.95 20.47 -2.20
CA LEU A 373 -14.04 21.61 -2.19
C LEU A 373 -13.28 21.61 -0.87
N ILE A 374 -11.97 21.84 -0.93
CA ILE A 374 -11.08 21.77 0.24
C ILE A 374 -10.25 23.05 0.36
N GLN A 375 -10.03 23.46 1.61
CA GLN A 375 -9.08 24.51 1.99
C GLN A 375 -7.97 23.87 2.83
N PRO A 376 -6.74 23.78 2.30
CA PRO A 376 -5.62 23.17 3.02
C PRO A 376 -5.20 24.02 4.23
N ASP A 377 -5.14 23.42 5.41
CA ASP A 377 -4.51 23.99 6.60
C ASP A 377 -2.99 23.72 6.56
N VAL A 378 -2.61 22.45 6.46
CA VAL A 378 -1.21 22.02 6.37
C VAL A 378 -1.00 21.09 5.19
N ILE A 379 0.06 21.34 4.42
CA ILE A 379 0.52 20.51 3.30
C ILE A 379 1.92 20.04 3.62
N GLU A 380 2.13 18.73 3.59
CA GLU A 380 3.45 18.10 3.74
C GLU A 380 3.79 17.25 2.52
N CYS A 381 5.06 17.18 2.19
CA CYS A 381 5.58 16.25 1.19
C CYS A 381 6.80 15.53 1.74
N TRP A 382 6.73 14.20 1.74
CA TRP A 382 7.75 13.32 2.26
C TRP A 382 8.38 12.53 1.10
N GLY A 383 9.70 12.63 0.94
CA GLY A 383 10.46 11.86 -0.05
C GLY A 383 10.85 10.50 0.51
N ILE A 384 10.65 9.45 -0.28
CA ILE A 384 11.03 8.10 0.09
C ILE A 384 12.46 7.85 -0.37
N VAL A 385 13.34 7.59 0.58
CA VAL A 385 14.75 7.30 0.32
C VAL A 385 14.92 5.79 0.24
N VAL A 386 15.32 5.30 -0.93
CA VAL A 386 15.63 3.89 -1.18
C VAL A 386 17.15 3.76 -1.32
N GLU A 387 17.79 2.97 -0.47
CA GLU A 387 19.23 2.74 -0.58
C GLU A 387 19.55 1.99 -1.89
N GLY A 388 20.35 2.61 -2.77
CA GLY A 388 20.79 2.05 -4.06
C GLY A 388 20.50 2.91 -5.30
N THR A 389 19.69 3.97 -5.20
CA THR A 389 19.44 4.94 -6.28
C THR A 389 20.17 6.27 -6.10
N GLN A 390 21.13 6.34 -5.16
CA GLN A 390 22.02 7.50 -5.07
C GLN A 390 22.94 7.54 -6.28
N THR A 391 22.54 8.26 -7.32
CA THR A 391 23.53 8.97 -8.11
C THR A 391 24.05 10.08 -7.21
N ASP A 392 25.29 9.97 -6.77
CA ASP A 392 26.04 11.04 -6.10
C ASP A 392 26.04 12.27 -7.01
N LYS A 393 24.99 13.09 -6.94
CA LYS A 393 25.08 14.48 -7.35
C LYS A 393 25.71 15.17 -6.14
N PRO A 394 26.96 15.67 -6.24
CA PRO A 394 27.53 16.44 -5.15
C PRO A 394 26.58 17.59 -4.80
N GLU A 395 26.54 18.00 -3.54
CA GLU A 395 25.87 19.22 -3.07
C GLU A 395 26.35 20.42 -3.90
N MET A 396 25.75 20.58 -5.07
CA MET A 396 25.99 21.69 -5.93
C MET A 396 25.07 22.74 -5.37
N VAL A 397 25.65 23.71 -4.66
CA VAL A 397 25.04 24.99 -4.33
C VAL A 397 24.61 25.62 -5.66
N LYS A 398 23.48 25.18 -6.18
CA LYS A 398 22.86 25.72 -7.38
C LYS A 398 22.06 26.89 -6.90
N GLY A 399 22.54 28.06 -7.29
CA GLY A 399 22.16 29.40 -6.87
C GLY A 399 20.66 29.64 -6.65
N THR A 400 20.40 30.79 -6.04
CA THR A 400 19.07 31.22 -5.62
C THR A 400 18.04 31.03 -6.74
N VAL A 401 16.78 30.81 -6.38
CA VAL A 401 15.65 30.63 -7.32
C VAL A 401 15.67 31.67 -8.47
N LEU A 402 16.10 32.90 -8.17
CA LEU A 402 16.25 34.00 -9.13
C LEU A 402 17.29 33.73 -10.24
N GLU A 403 18.37 33.00 -9.94
CA GLU A 403 19.43 32.67 -10.88
C GLU A 403 19.02 31.55 -11.84
N ARG A 404 18.25 30.57 -11.35
CA ARG A 404 17.66 29.52 -12.20
C ARG A 404 16.63 30.10 -13.18
N PHE A 405 15.85 31.10 -12.75
CA PHE A 405 14.95 31.84 -13.65
C PHE A 405 15.69 32.68 -14.71
N LYS A 406 16.91 33.14 -14.44
CA LYS A 406 17.74 33.82 -15.45
C LYS A 406 18.24 32.85 -16.51
N GLU A 407 18.61 31.63 -16.12
CA GLU A 407 19.02 30.57 -17.04
C GLU A 407 17.86 30.14 -17.96
N ASP A 408 16.67 29.90 -17.40
CA ASP A 408 15.46 29.57 -18.17
C ASP A 408 15.07 30.69 -19.16
N ARG A 409 15.15 31.95 -18.72
CA ARG A 409 14.88 33.11 -19.57
C ARG A 409 15.93 33.28 -20.67
N ASN A 410 17.19 32.92 -20.41
CA ASN A 410 18.26 32.95 -21.41
C ASN A 410 18.16 31.78 -22.40
N MET A 411 17.72 30.60 -21.97
CA MET A 411 17.37 29.50 -22.87
C MET A 411 16.21 29.88 -23.82
N LEU A 412 15.17 30.54 -23.31
CA LEU A 412 14.05 31.03 -24.15
C LEU A 412 14.48 32.10 -25.17
N LYS A 413 15.57 32.86 -24.89
CA LYS A 413 16.18 33.77 -25.87
C LYS A 413 17.00 33.03 -26.94
N LEU A 414 17.63 31.91 -26.61
CA LEU A 414 18.39 31.07 -27.54
C LEU A 414 17.48 30.25 -28.47
N VAL A 415 16.26 29.91 -28.04
CA VAL A 415 15.23 29.23 -28.87
C VAL A 415 14.44 30.23 -29.75
N GLY A 416 14.81 31.51 -29.76
CA GLY A 416 14.30 32.48 -30.74
C GLY A 416 12.83 32.89 -30.58
N LEU A 417 12.22 32.66 -29.40
CA LEU A 417 10.81 33.00 -29.15
C LEU A 417 10.59 34.35 -28.45
N ALA A 418 11.62 35.19 -28.36
CA ALA A 418 11.51 36.52 -27.78
C ALA A 418 12.03 37.59 -28.74
N ASN A 419 11.20 37.98 -29.71
CA ASN A 419 10.96 39.37 -30.12
C ASN A 419 10.16 39.42 -31.44
N SER A 420 8.89 39.81 -31.37
CA SER A 420 8.25 40.51 -32.49
C SER A 420 7.26 41.54 -31.97
N LYS A 421 7.70 42.81 -32.00
CA LYS A 421 6.81 43.96 -32.02
C LYS A 421 6.11 43.98 -33.39
N VAL A 422 4.80 44.23 -33.36
CA VAL A 422 3.91 44.40 -34.51
C VAL A 422 4.44 45.47 -35.47
N ASN A 423 4.39 45.18 -36.78
CA ASN A 423 4.09 46.16 -37.84
C ASN A 423 3.73 45.45 -39.15
N GLY A 424 2.52 45.72 -39.67
CA GLY A 424 2.24 45.96 -41.09
C GLY A 424 2.18 44.78 -42.09
N VAL A 425 0.94 44.50 -42.52
CA VAL A 425 0.48 44.20 -43.90
C VAL A 425 0.84 42.84 -44.57
N CYS A 426 -0.26 42.11 -44.87
CA CYS A 426 -0.59 41.24 -46.00
C CYS A 426 0.46 40.28 -46.60
N GLY A 427 0.14 38.98 -46.57
CA GLY A 427 0.80 37.96 -47.40
C GLY A 427 0.16 36.59 -47.22
N VAL A 428 -0.68 36.18 -48.18
CA VAL A 428 -1.06 34.78 -48.40
C VAL A 428 0.18 34.00 -48.85
N ILE A 429 0.42 32.79 -48.34
CA ILE A 429 0.93 31.60 -49.07
C ILE A 429 0.98 30.37 -48.13
N LYS A 430 0.68 29.22 -48.77
CA LYS A 430 0.51 27.83 -48.32
C LYS A 430 1.77 27.13 -47.76
N GLU A 431 1.49 26.04 -47.04
CA GLU A 431 2.21 24.76 -46.87
C GLU A 431 3.75 24.70 -47.06
N SER A 432 4.45 24.11 -46.07
CA SER A 432 5.22 22.87 -46.28
C SER A 432 5.72 22.27 -44.96
N LYS A 433 5.56 20.95 -44.87
CA LYS A 433 6.16 19.99 -43.94
C LYS A 433 7.69 20.14 -43.87
N TYR A 434 8.27 19.96 -42.69
CA TYR A 434 9.50 19.16 -42.50
C TYR A 434 9.50 18.47 -41.13
N THR A 435 9.67 17.16 -41.21
CA THR A 435 9.77 16.14 -40.18
C THR A 435 11.13 16.19 -39.48
N THR A 436 11.19 15.86 -38.20
CA THR A 436 12.41 15.26 -37.62
C THR A 436 12.04 14.01 -36.84
N ARG A 437 12.38 12.88 -37.45
CA ARG A 437 12.36 11.52 -36.91
C ARG A 437 13.44 11.38 -35.85
N HIS A 438 13.07 11.03 -34.63
CA HIS A 438 13.83 10.11 -33.77
C HIS A 438 12.97 9.64 -32.59
N SER A 439 12.20 8.57 -32.79
CA SER A 439 11.80 7.59 -31.75
C SER A 439 10.92 6.42 -32.27
N PHE A 440 10.84 6.20 -33.58
CA PHE A 440 9.96 5.16 -34.17
C PHE A 440 10.65 3.83 -34.52
N GLN A 441 11.72 3.46 -33.81
CA GLN A 441 12.47 2.22 -34.07
C GLN A 441 12.48 1.21 -32.90
N THR A 442 11.52 1.27 -31.97
CA THR A 442 11.38 0.21 -30.94
C THR A 442 9.93 -0.25 -30.73
N ARG A 443 8.99 0.19 -31.58
CA ARG A 443 7.56 -0.20 -31.47
C ARG A 443 7.02 -1.08 -32.61
N ILE A 444 7.84 -1.46 -33.60
CA ILE A 444 7.40 -2.29 -34.72
C ILE A 444 7.72 -3.79 -34.53
N GLU A 445 8.61 -4.17 -33.62
CA GLU A 445 8.90 -5.61 -33.39
C GLU A 445 7.88 -6.33 -32.48
N ILE A 446 7.09 -5.59 -31.69
CA ILE A 446 6.10 -6.20 -30.77
C ILE A 446 4.77 -6.49 -31.47
N LEU A 447 4.40 -5.72 -32.51
CA LEU A 447 3.15 -5.94 -33.25
C LEU A 447 3.24 -7.08 -34.27
N VAL A 448 4.44 -7.43 -34.76
CA VAL A 448 4.61 -8.54 -35.73
C VAL A 448 4.59 -9.91 -35.04
N LEU A 449 4.92 -9.99 -33.74
CA LEU A 449 4.87 -11.26 -32.99
C LEU A 449 3.47 -11.61 -32.47
N ALA A 450 2.59 -10.62 -32.25
CA ALA A 450 1.22 -10.87 -31.81
C ALA A 450 0.33 -11.47 -32.93
N ASP A 451 0.52 -11.04 -34.18
CA ASP A 451 -0.25 -11.55 -35.32
C ASP A 451 0.15 -12.97 -35.75
N LEU A 452 1.41 -13.39 -35.50
CA LEU A 452 1.87 -14.76 -35.77
C LEU A 452 1.31 -15.78 -34.79
N GLN A 453 1.00 -15.40 -33.55
CA GLN A 453 0.45 -16.29 -32.53
C GLN A 453 -1.08 -16.48 -32.68
N LEU A 454 -1.80 -15.46 -33.15
CA LEU A 454 -3.24 -15.53 -33.46
C LEU A 454 -3.55 -16.26 -34.78
N GLY A 455 -2.59 -16.30 -35.71
CA GLY A 455 -2.72 -17.05 -36.97
C GLY A 455 -2.56 -18.57 -36.83
N LEU A 456 -1.89 -19.06 -35.77
CA LEU A 456 -1.62 -20.50 -35.56
C LEU A 456 -2.71 -21.25 -34.77
N THR A 457 -3.58 -20.54 -34.06
CA THR A 457 -4.72 -21.16 -33.33
C THR A 457 -5.96 -21.36 -34.20
N ARG A 458 -6.04 -20.74 -35.39
CA ARG A 458 -7.19 -20.86 -36.30
C ARG A 458 -7.17 -22.09 -37.23
N LYS A 459 -6.13 -22.93 -37.19
CA LYS A 459 -5.95 -24.04 -38.16
C LYS A 459 -6.13 -25.45 -37.60
N LYS A 460 -6.70 -25.61 -36.39
CA LYS A 460 -6.81 -26.94 -35.75
C LYS A 460 -8.21 -27.42 -35.33
N ASP A 461 -9.28 -26.71 -35.65
CA ASP A 461 -10.65 -27.17 -35.39
C ASP A 461 -11.53 -27.02 -36.64
N ASP A 462 -11.34 -27.91 -37.61
CA ASP A 462 -12.32 -28.22 -38.65
C ASP A 462 -12.58 -29.73 -38.60
N LYS A 463 -13.55 -30.14 -37.78
CA LYS A 463 -14.43 -31.32 -37.94
C LYS A 463 -15.31 -31.51 -36.70
N ALA A 464 -16.54 -31.01 -36.77
CA ALA A 464 -17.78 -31.68 -36.37
C ALA A 464 -18.91 -30.65 -36.22
N GLU A 465 -19.94 -30.82 -37.05
CA GLU A 465 -21.22 -30.12 -36.99
C GLU A 465 -22.08 -30.53 -35.79
N GLU A 466 -23.11 -29.71 -35.56
CA GLU A 466 -24.37 -29.95 -34.84
C GLU A 466 -24.36 -29.86 -33.30
N ASN A 467 -24.59 -28.65 -32.79
CA ASN A 467 -25.88 -28.26 -32.19
C ASN A 467 -25.81 -26.84 -31.59
N GLY A 468 -26.91 -26.11 -31.71
CA GLY A 468 -26.98 -24.66 -31.49
C GLY A 468 -26.72 -24.19 -30.05
N SER A 469 -25.88 -23.16 -29.92
CA SER A 469 -26.08 -21.96 -29.09
C SER A 469 -24.85 -21.06 -29.21
N THR A 470 -25.05 -19.79 -29.56
CA THR A 470 -23.98 -18.77 -29.59
C THR A 470 -23.65 -18.34 -28.15
N PRO A 471 -22.38 -18.34 -27.71
CA PRO A 471 -22.03 -17.82 -26.40
C PRO A 471 -22.01 -16.28 -26.44
N SER A 472 -22.57 -15.64 -25.41
CA SER A 472 -22.57 -14.18 -25.30
C SER A 472 -21.15 -13.63 -25.11
N PHE A 473 -20.95 -12.38 -25.54
CA PHE A 473 -19.71 -11.61 -25.43
C PHE A 473 -19.11 -11.59 -24.01
N ASP A 474 -19.97 -11.79 -23.00
CA ASP A 474 -19.63 -11.81 -21.57
C ASP A 474 -18.82 -13.06 -21.15
N TRP A 475 -18.94 -14.16 -21.89
CA TRP A 475 -18.20 -15.40 -21.62
C TRP A 475 -16.74 -15.35 -22.13
N LEU A 476 -16.50 -14.67 -23.26
CA LEU A 476 -15.15 -14.47 -23.81
C LEU A 476 -14.32 -13.49 -22.98
N VAL A 477 -14.95 -12.46 -22.40
CA VAL A 477 -14.28 -11.51 -21.49
C VAL A 477 -13.85 -12.19 -20.18
N ARG A 478 -14.67 -13.09 -19.62
CA ARG A 478 -14.31 -13.84 -18.40
C ARG A 478 -13.14 -14.81 -18.60
N LYS A 479 -12.99 -15.41 -19.79
CA LYS A 479 -11.88 -16.33 -20.07
C LYS A 479 -10.54 -15.61 -20.30
N ALA A 480 -10.58 -14.40 -20.86
CA ALA A 480 -9.39 -13.55 -21.01
C ALA A 480 -8.88 -13.01 -19.66
N CYS A 481 -9.77 -12.62 -18.74
CA CYS A 481 -9.36 -12.17 -17.40
C CYS A 481 -8.73 -13.28 -16.54
N CYS A 482 -9.15 -14.55 -16.69
CA CYS A 482 -8.56 -15.64 -15.90
C CYS A 482 -7.14 -16.05 -16.32
N THR A 483 -6.67 -15.65 -17.51
CA THR A 483 -5.34 -16.09 -18.00
C THR A 483 -4.25 -15.05 -17.71
N PHE A 484 -4.62 -13.80 -17.42
CA PHE A 484 -3.66 -12.71 -17.12
C PHE A 484 -3.37 -12.50 -15.63
N LEU A 485 -4.11 -13.16 -14.73
CA LEU A 485 -3.89 -13.14 -13.27
C LEU A 485 -2.97 -14.26 -12.77
N LEU A 486 -2.38 -15.06 -13.66
CA LEU A 486 -1.53 -16.22 -13.30
C LEU A 486 -0.02 -15.96 -13.32
N HIS A 487 0.42 -14.74 -13.63
CA HIS A 487 1.80 -14.31 -13.43
C HIS A 487 1.81 -12.86 -12.95
N PHE A 488 1.67 -12.65 -11.64
CA PHE A 488 2.40 -11.66 -10.83
C PHE A 488 2.06 -11.86 -9.35
#